data_AF-A0A3M2H126-F1
#
_entry.id   AF-A0A3M2H126-F1
#
_cell.length_a   1.000
_cell.length_b   1.000
_cell.length_c   1.000
_cell.angle_alpha   90.00
_cell.angle_beta   90.00
_cell.angle_gamma   90.00
#
_symmetry.space_group_name_H-M   'P 1'
#
loop_
_entity.id
_entity.type
_entity.pdbx_description
1 polymer ?
#
loop_
_entity_poly.entity_id
_entity_poly.type
_entity_poly.pdbx_seq_one_letter_code
_entity_poly.pdbx_strand_id
1 'polypeptide(L)' 'MKITIDGPAGSGKSTVAKELSKRLKVPYLNTGLVYRAFAYISLTEGID' A
#
# COMPACT_ATOMS: atom_id res chain seq x y z
N MET A 1 -10.77 -13.25 -6.43
CA MET A 1 -11.41 -12.17 -5.65
C MET A 1 -10.45 -10.98 -5.59
N LYS A 2 -10.90 -9.76 -5.88
CA LYS A 2 -10.11 -8.52 -5.78
C LYS A 2 -10.88 -7.53 -4.90
N ILE A 3 -10.21 -6.92 -3.93
CA ILE A 3 -10.81 -5.98 -2.96
C ILE A 3 -9.95 -4.72 -2.96
N THR A 4 -10.55 -3.57 -3.21
CA THR A 4 -9.91 -2.25 -3.10
C THR A 4 -10.35 -1.58 -1.80
N ILE A 5 -9.42 -0.90 -1.11
CA ILE A 5 -9.70 -0.17 0.13
C ILE A 5 -9.17 1.25 0.01
N ASP A 6 -10.08 2.18 -0.23
CA ASP A 6 -9.79 3.60 -0.46
C ASP A 6 -10.30 4.49 0.68
N GLY A 7 -9.79 5.72 0.75
CA GLY A 7 -10.11 6.68 1.81
C GLY A 7 -8.94 7.63 2.14
N PRO A 8 -9.16 8.63 2.99
CA PRO A 8 -8.20 9.71 3.24
C PRO A 8 -6.93 9.23 3.95
N ALA A 9 -5.86 10.03 3.90
CA ALA A 9 -4.63 9.75 4.65
C ALA A 9 -4.94 9.62 6.15
N GLY A 10 -4.28 8.69 6.84
CA GLY A 10 -4.49 8.46 8.28
C GLY A 10 -5.72 7.62 8.66
N SER A 11 -6.62 7.25 7.74
CA SER A 11 -7.83 6.49 8.07
C SER A 11 -7.65 4.99 8.42
N GLY A 12 -6.41 4.52 8.56
CA GLY A 12 -6.14 3.12 8.95
C GLY A 12 -6.30 2.06 7.84
N LYS A 13 -6.48 2.46 6.57
CA LYS A 13 -6.70 1.55 5.43
C LYS A 13 -5.72 0.39 5.36
N SER A 14 -4.43 0.69 5.44
CA SER A 14 -3.38 -0.34 5.35
C SER A 14 -3.46 -1.35 6.49
N THR A 15 -3.84 -0.91 7.69
CA THR A 15 -4.03 -1.77 8.87
C THR A 15 -5.21 -2.71 8.66
N VAL A 16 -6.37 -2.17 8.28
CA VAL A 16 -7.59 -2.95 8.02
C VAL A 16 -7.39 -3.91 6.84
N ALA A 17 -6.80 -3.44 5.74
CA ALA A 17 -6.52 -4.26 4.56
C ALA A 17 -5.60 -5.46 4.88
N LYS A 18 -4.56 -5.22 5.69
CA LYS A 18 -3.63 -6.28 6.11
C LYS A 18 -4.34 -7.33 6.96
N GLU A 19 -5.16 -6.91 7.91
CA GLU A 19 -5.90 -7.84 8.76
C GLU A 19 -6.97 -8.62 7.97
N LEU A 20 -7.70 -7.94 7.07
CA LEU A 20 -8.68 -8.57 6.19
C LEU A 20 -8.03 -9.64 5.29
N SER A 21 -6.86 -9.35 4.73
CA SER A 21 -6.13 -10.28 3.85
C SER A 21 -5.80 -11.60 4.54
N LYS A 22 -5.43 -11.56 5.83
CA LYS A 22 -5.16 -12.77 6.63
C LYS A 22 -6.41 -13.61 6.84
N ARG A 23 -7.53 -12.95 7.16
CA ARG A 23 -8.82 -13.63 7.41
C ARG A 23 -9.36 -14.29 6.15
N LEU A 24 -9.21 -13.63 5.01
CA LEU A 24 -9.65 -14.14 3.70
C LEU A 24 -8.62 -15.02 2.99
N LYS A 25 -7.41 -15.17 3.55
CA LYS A 25 -6.27 -15.90 2.97
C LYS A 25 -5.96 -15.45 1.53
N VAL A 26 -5.99 -14.14 1.30
CA VAL A 26 -5.65 -13.52 0.00
C VAL A 26 -4.37 -12.70 0.09
N PRO A 27 -3.62 -12.53 -1.02
CA PRO A 27 -2.48 -11.63 -1.05
C PRO A 27 -2.83 -10.19 -0.66
N TYR A 28 -1.88 -9.51 -0.02
CA TYR A 28 -1.99 -8.10 0.39
C TYR A 28 -1.02 -7.23 -0.41
N LEU A 29 -1.52 -6.14 -0.98
CA LEU A 29 -0.73 -5.14 -1.69
C LEU A 29 -0.99 -3.74 -1.10
N ASN A 30 0.08 -3.01 -0.78
CA ASN A 30 0.02 -1.62 -0.33
C ASN A 30 0.62 -0.69 -1.38
N THR A 31 -0.23 -0.14 -2.24
CA THR A 31 0.18 0.78 -3.32
C THR A 31 0.90 2.02 -2.78
N GLY A 32 0.49 2.54 -1.62
CA GLY A 32 1.14 3.69 -0.98
C GLY A 32 2.59 3.43 -0.56
N LEU A 33 2.96 2.19 -0.21
CA LEU A 33 4.36 1.85 0.03
C LEU A 33 5.15 1.73 -1.27
N VAL A 34 4.54 1.21 -2.34
CA VAL A 34 5.18 1.12 -3.66
C VAL A 34 5.53 2.52 -4.18
N TYR A 35 4.58 3.46 -4.16
CA TYR A 35 4.84 4.83 -4.62
C TYR A 35 5.90 5.54 -3.77
N ARG A 36 5.91 5.33 -2.44
CA ARG A 36 6.95 5.90 -1.56
C ARG A 36 8.32 5.30 -1.82
N ALA A 37 8.42 4.00 -2.07
CA ALA A 37 9.67 3.36 -2.42
C ALA A 37 10.19 3.90 -3.76
N PHE A 38 9.30 4.07 -4.74
CA PHE A 38 9.66 4.66 -6.03
C PHE A 38 10.18 6.10 -5.88
N ALA A 39 9.44 6.95 -5.18
CA ALA A 39 9.87 8.32 -4.90
C ALA A 39 11.21 8.39 -4.14
N TYR A 40 11.42 7.48 -3.18
CA TYR A 40 12.69 7.38 -2.46
C TYR A 40 13.84 7.06 -3.42
N ILE A 41 13.68 6.04 -4.29
CA ILE A 41 14.70 5.66 -5.29
C ILE A 41 15.00 6.83 -6.24
N SER A 42 13.96 7.50 -6.76
CA SER A 42 14.15 8.67 -7.63
C SER A 42 14.99 9.75 -6.96
N LEU A 43 14.69 10.06 -5.69
CA LEU A 43 15.41 11.06 -4.93
C LEU A 43 16.85 10.63 -4.58
N THR A 44 17.11 9.35 -4.32
CA THR A 44 18.44 8.87 -3.95
C THR A 44 19.36 8.66 -5.14
N GLU A 45 18.82 8.22 -6.27
CA GLU A 45 19.59 7.92 -7.49
C GLU A 45 19.68 9.13 -8.44
N GLY A 46 19.02 10.25 -8.10
CA GLY A 46 18.99 11.45 -8.96
C GLY A 46 18.26 11.22 -10.29
N ILE A 47 17.24 10.34 -10.28
CA ILE A 47 16.41 10.04 -11.45
C ILE A 47 15.25 11.05 -11.47
N ASP A 48 15.24 11.92 -12.48
CA ASP A 48 14.19 12.91 -12.74
C ASP A 48 13.16 12.38 -13.74
#